data_AF-A0A3D4AM84-F1
#
_entry.id   AF-A0A3D4AM84-F1
#
_cell.length_a   1.000
_cell.length_b   1.000
_cell.length_c   1.000
_cell.angle_alpha   90.00
_cell.angle_beta   90.00
_cell.angle_gamma   90.00
#
_symmetry.space_group_name_H-M   'P 1'
#
loop_
_entity.id
_entity.type
_entity.pdbx_description
1 polymer ?
#
loop_
_entity_poly.entity_id
_entity_poly.type
_entity_poly.pdbx_seq_one_letter_code
_entity_poly.pdbx_strand_id
1 'polypeptide(L)'
;MKNYKRLLMYIKPYTRRLVAAVFCIIMAAGANLYLPWIIKDMIDKVLMERDMYMLNLIALGILVVMFIRGVFYYGQSYLVSYVGEKVIIDVRSILFRKFQKMPLSYYDKQQTGTVMSYITNDVSAMQSA
;
A
#
# COMPACT_ATOMS: atom_id res chain seq x y z
N MET A 1 -13.29 -7.87 -18.82
CA MET A 1 -11.80 -7.89 -18.86
C MET A 1 -11.14 -6.71 -19.59
N LYS A 2 -11.76 -6.06 -20.60
CA LYS A 2 -11.17 -4.87 -21.26
C LYS A 2 -11.04 -3.61 -20.35
N ASN A 3 -11.87 -3.49 -19.32
CA ASN A 3 -11.89 -2.31 -18.44
C ASN A 3 -10.65 -2.22 -17.52
N TYR A 4 -10.17 -3.35 -16.98
CA TYR A 4 -8.96 -3.40 -16.14
C TYR A 4 -7.69 -2.96 -16.89
N LYS A 5 -7.58 -3.27 -18.19
CA LYS A 5 -6.44 -2.83 -19.01
C LYS A 5 -6.36 -1.31 -19.18
N ARG A 6 -7.49 -0.61 -19.21
CA ARG A 6 -7.52 0.87 -19.26
C ARG A 6 -7.12 1.49 -17.92
N LEU A 7 -7.55 0.92 -16.80
CA LEU A 7 -7.12 1.30 -15.46
C LEU A 7 -5.61 1.12 -15.25
N LEU A 8 -5.07 0.00 -15.70
CA LEU A 8 -3.62 -0.28 -15.68
C LEU A 8 -2.80 0.76 -16.47
N MET A 9 -3.39 1.40 -17.47
CA MET A 9 -2.73 2.45 -18.25
C MET A 9 -2.56 3.76 -17.44
N TYR A 10 -3.46 4.05 -16.50
CA TYR A 10 -3.35 5.17 -15.55
C TYR A 10 -2.35 4.88 -14.40
N ILE A 11 -2.10 3.61 -14.11
CA ILE A 11 -1.10 3.19 -13.11
C ILE A 11 0.33 3.23 -13.68
N LYS A 12 0.49 3.15 -15.00
CA LYS A 12 1.78 3.14 -15.72
C LYS A 12 2.78 4.24 -15.28
N PRO A 13 2.41 5.53 -15.09
CA PRO A 13 3.33 6.55 -14.58
C PRO A 13 3.79 6.32 -13.12
N TYR A 14 3.07 5.53 -12.33
CA TYR A 14 3.39 5.24 -10.93
C TYR A 14 4.20 3.94 -10.73
N THR A 15 4.57 3.26 -11.82
CA THR A 15 5.31 1.99 -11.81
C THR A 15 6.63 2.05 -11.03
N ARG A 16 7.39 3.16 -11.08
CA ARG A 16 8.63 3.31 -10.29
C ARG A 16 8.37 3.25 -8.77
N ARG A 17 7.26 3.82 -8.31
CA ARG A 17 6.88 3.81 -6.88
C ARG A 17 6.27 2.47 -6.48
N LEU A 18 5.53 1.82 -7.38
CA LEU A 18 5.06 0.45 -7.15
C LEU A 18 6.22 -0.55 -7.08
N VAL A 19 7.24 -0.42 -7.92
CA VAL A 19 8.44 -1.26 -7.84
C VAL A 19 9.15 -1.06 -6.49
N ALA A 20 9.27 0.19 -6.01
CA ALA A 20 9.80 0.46 -4.68
C ALA A 20 8.90 -0.14 -3.56
N ALA A 21 7.58 -0.09 -3.70
CA ALA A 21 6.65 -0.73 -2.77
C ALA A 21 6.80 -2.26 -2.76
N VAL A 22 6.91 -2.88 -3.93
CA VAL A 22 7.16 -4.33 -4.09
C VAL A 22 8.49 -4.72 -3.47
N PHE A 23 9.53 -3.90 -3.64
CA PHE A 23 10.81 -4.12 -2.98
C PHE A 23 10.68 -4.08 -1.44
N CYS A 24 9.95 -3.09 -0.89
CA CYS A 24 9.64 -3.04 0.53
C CYS A 24 8.80 -4.25 1.00
N ILE A 25 7.85 -4.73 0.19
CA ILE A 25 7.06 -5.94 0.47
C ILE A 25 7.97 -7.16 0.60
N ILE A 26 8.90 -7.34 -0.35
CA ILE A 26 9.83 -8.48 -0.34
C ILE A 26 10.72 -8.42 0.91
N MET A 27 11.24 -7.23 1.24
CA MET A 27 12.06 -7.03 2.45
C MET A 27 11.26 -7.29 3.74
N ALA A 28 10.02 -6.79 3.83
CA ALA A 28 9.14 -7.01 4.97
C ALA A 28 8.68 -8.49 5.09
N ALA A 29 8.48 -9.17 3.96
CA ALA A 29 8.18 -10.60 3.92
C ALA A 29 9.39 -11.44 4.37
N GLY A 30 10.60 -11.09 3.93
CA GLY A 30 11.84 -11.69 4.42
C GLY A 30 12.00 -11.53 5.93
N ALA A 31 11.72 -10.34 6.46
CA ALA A 31 11.73 -10.09 7.90
C ALA A 31 10.64 -10.88 8.67
N ASN A 32 9.47 -11.11 8.05
CA ASN A 32 8.44 -12.01 8.61
C ASN A 32 8.92 -13.46 8.67
N LEU A 33 9.63 -13.93 7.65
CA LEU A 33 10.20 -15.27 7.63
C LEU A 33 11.36 -15.44 8.61
N TYR A 34 12.03 -14.35 8.97
CA TYR A 34 13.13 -14.33 9.94
C TYR A 34 12.65 -14.38 11.41
N LEU A 35 11.39 -13.98 11.69
CA LEU A 35 10.79 -14.08 13.03
C LEU A 35 10.84 -15.49 13.65
N PRO A 36 10.40 -16.56 12.97
CA PRO A 36 10.45 -17.91 13.53
C PRO A 36 11.89 -18.40 13.77
N TRP A 37 12.88 -17.94 13.00
CA TRP A 37 14.29 -18.22 13.25
C TRP A 37 14.79 -17.55 14.53
N ILE A 38 14.42 -16.30 14.77
CA ILE A 38 14.68 -15.59 16.04
C ILE A 38 14.08 -16.35 17.23
N ILE A 39 12.83 -16.81 17.11
CA ILE A 39 12.15 -17.54 18.19
C ILE A 39 12.88 -18.86 18.47
N LYS A 40 13.34 -19.55 17.44
CA LYS A 40 14.14 -20.77 17.58
C LYS A 40 15.47 -20.49 18.29
N ASP A 41 16.23 -19.48 17.84
CA ASP A 41 17.49 -19.08 18.49
C ASP A 41 17.28 -18.64 19.94
N MET A 42 16.17 -17.96 20.27
CA MET A 42 15.82 -17.64 21.64
C MET A 42 15.59 -18.90 22.48
N ILE A 43 14.80 -19.85 21.98
CA ILE A 43 14.48 -21.07 22.72
C ILE A 43 15.75 -21.92 22.92
N ASP A 44 16.54 -22.12 21.86
CA ASP A 44 17.69 -23.02 21.89
C ASP A 44 18.89 -22.44 22.66
N LYS A 45 19.16 -21.13 22.58
CA LYS A 45 20.36 -20.53 23.21
C LYS A 45 20.12 -19.92 24.59
N VAL A 46 18.93 -19.35 24.84
CA VAL A 46 18.65 -18.69 26.13
C VAL A 46 18.28 -19.70 27.21
N LEU A 47 17.48 -20.71 26.87
CA LEU A 47 17.03 -21.70 27.87
C LEU A 47 18.10 -22.75 28.16
N MET A 48 19.05 -22.99 27.25
CA MET A 48 19.99 -24.11 27.33
C MET A 48 21.38 -23.73 27.89
N GLU A 49 21.93 -22.55 27.57
CA GLU A 49 23.29 -22.15 28.01
C GLU A 49 23.33 -21.22 29.24
N ARG A 50 22.20 -20.64 29.70
CA ARG A 50 22.09 -19.77 30.89
C ARG A 50 23.13 -18.62 30.99
N ASP A 51 23.67 -18.16 29.86
CA ASP A 51 24.64 -17.06 29.84
C ASP A 51 23.93 -15.70 29.62
N MET A 52 23.96 -14.83 30.62
CA MET A 52 23.25 -13.53 30.59
C MET A 52 23.78 -12.58 29.50
N TYR A 53 25.03 -12.76 29.05
CA TYR A 53 25.62 -11.93 27.99
C TYR A 53 25.04 -12.24 26.61
N MET A 54 24.83 -13.53 26.31
CA MET A 54 24.17 -13.97 25.07
C MET A 54 22.69 -13.56 25.03
N LEU A 55 22.01 -13.58 26.17
CA LEU A 55 20.63 -13.12 26.26
C LEU A 55 20.48 -11.64 25.86
N ASN A 56 21.36 -10.77 26.33
CA ASN A 56 21.32 -9.34 25.98
C ASN A 56 21.63 -9.11 24.49
N LEU A 57 22.57 -9.86 23.92
CA LEU A 57 22.91 -9.78 22.50
C LEU A 57 21.73 -10.20 21.60
N ILE A 58 21.03 -11.29 21.96
CA ILE A 58 19.84 -11.76 21.23
C ILE A 58 18.70 -10.75 21.37
N ALA A 59 18.45 -10.23 22.58
CA ALA A 59 17.43 -9.22 22.81
C ALA A 59 17.67 -7.94 21.96
N LEU A 60 18.92 -7.47 21.89
CA LEU A 60 19.30 -6.36 21.03
C LEU A 60 19.08 -6.68 19.54
N GLY A 61 19.45 -7.89 19.10
CA GLY A 61 19.23 -8.36 17.74
C GLY A 61 17.75 -8.38 17.34
N ILE A 62 16.87 -8.82 18.24
CA ILE A 62 15.41 -8.80 18.03
C ILE A 62 14.92 -7.37 17.88
N LEU A 63 15.38 -6.46 18.73
CA LEU A 63 14.98 -5.06 18.68
C LEU A 63 15.37 -4.43 17.34
N VAL A 64 16.59 -4.69 16.87
CA VAL A 64 17.07 -4.21 15.55
C VAL A 64 16.25 -4.80 14.41
N VAL A 65 15.96 -6.12 14.42
CA VAL A 65 15.17 -6.76 13.36
C VAL A 65 13.72 -6.26 13.36
N MET A 66 13.09 -6.13 14.53
CA MET A 66 11.75 -5.55 14.68
C MET A 66 11.70 -4.12 14.17
N PHE A 67 12.72 -3.31 14.49
CA PHE A 67 12.83 -1.94 14.01
C PHE A 67 12.94 -1.87 12.50
N ILE A 68 13.84 -2.64 11.89
CA ILE A 68 14.02 -2.73 10.44
C ILE A 68 12.72 -3.18 9.76
N ARG A 69 12.09 -4.23 10.30
CA ARG A 69 10.79 -4.72 9.81
C ARG A 69 9.73 -3.62 9.86
N GLY A 70 9.65 -2.88 10.95
CA GLY A 70 8.71 -1.76 11.11
C GLY A 70 8.92 -0.69 10.05
N VAL A 71 10.17 -0.30 9.78
CA VAL A 71 10.51 0.69 8.74
C VAL A 71 10.09 0.21 7.35
N PHE A 72 10.40 -1.04 6.99
CA PHE A 72 10.00 -1.59 5.68
C PHE A 72 8.48 -1.73 5.53
N TYR A 73 7.80 -2.16 6.60
CA TYR A 73 6.35 -2.29 6.61
C TYR A 73 5.66 -0.92 6.47
N TYR A 74 6.14 0.08 7.22
CA TYR A 74 5.66 1.45 7.08
C TYR A 74 5.93 2.01 5.68
N GLY A 75 7.13 1.80 5.15
CA GLY A 75 7.50 2.22 3.80
C GLY A 75 6.57 1.62 2.74
N GLN A 76 6.36 0.31 2.76
CA GLN A 76 5.38 -0.35 1.89
C GLN A 76 4.00 0.30 2.01
N SER A 77 3.46 0.39 3.24
CA SER A 77 2.10 0.88 3.48
C SER A 77 1.92 2.31 2.98
N TYR A 78 2.94 3.16 3.21
CA TYR A 78 2.96 4.54 2.74
C TYR A 78 3.01 4.62 1.22
N LEU A 79 3.91 3.89 0.55
CA LEU A 79 4.03 3.93 -0.90
C LEU A 79 2.75 3.42 -1.59
N VAL A 80 2.15 2.34 -1.08
CA VAL A 80 0.90 1.79 -1.62
C VAL A 80 -0.23 2.79 -1.46
N SER A 81 -0.42 3.33 -0.24
CA SER A 81 -1.45 4.33 0.05
C SER A 81 -1.29 5.58 -0.81
N TYR A 82 -0.05 6.08 -0.94
CA TYR A 82 0.25 7.25 -1.75
C TYR A 82 -0.10 7.03 -3.22
N VAL A 83 0.25 5.88 -3.79
CA VAL A 83 -0.07 5.56 -5.19
C VAL A 83 -1.59 5.44 -5.37
N GLY A 84 -2.28 4.76 -4.46
CA GLY A 84 -3.74 4.63 -4.49
C GLY A 84 -4.44 5.98 -4.50
N GLU A 85 -4.09 6.85 -3.57
CA GLU A 85 -4.70 8.18 -3.46
C GLU A 85 -4.43 9.04 -4.70
N LYS A 86 -3.22 8.97 -5.25
CA LYS A 86 -2.84 9.77 -6.39
C LYS A 86 -3.51 9.33 -7.69
N VAL A 87 -3.77 8.03 -7.85
CA VAL A 87 -4.58 7.50 -8.96
C VAL A 87 -6.01 8.01 -8.87
N ILE A 88 -6.61 8.04 -7.68
CA ILE A 88 -7.97 8.56 -7.45
C ILE A 88 -8.06 10.04 -7.80
N ILE A 89 -7.09 10.84 -7.37
CA ILE A 89 -7.04 12.27 -7.69
C ILE A 89 -7.01 12.49 -9.21
N ASP A 90 -6.23 11.69 -9.93
CA ASP A 90 -6.12 11.80 -11.39
C ASP A 90 -7.45 11.40 -12.08
N VAL A 91 -8.06 10.29 -11.65
CA VAL A 91 -9.37 9.84 -12.16
C VAL A 91 -10.45 10.91 -11.89
N ARG A 92 -10.48 11.47 -10.67
CA ARG A 92 -11.41 12.53 -10.28
C ARG A 92 -11.24 13.77 -11.16
N SER A 93 -10.00 14.17 -11.42
CA SER A 93 -9.66 15.31 -12.29
C SER A 93 -10.14 15.09 -13.74
N ILE A 94 -9.95 13.88 -14.28
CA ILE A 94 -10.38 13.52 -15.64
C ILE A 94 -11.90 13.53 -15.75
N LEU A 95 -12.60 12.92 -14.78
CA LEU A 95 -14.07 12.91 -14.73
C LEU A 95 -14.61 14.33 -14.62
N PHE A 96 -14.06 15.14 -13.72
CA PHE A 96 -14.48 16.52 -13.55
C PHE A 96 -14.33 17.35 -14.83
N ARG A 97 -13.18 17.24 -15.52
CA ARG A 97 -12.97 17.89 -16.83
C ARG A 97 -13.93 17.40 -17.91
N LYS A 98 -14.30 16.11 -17.88
CA LYS A 98 -15.26 15.52 -18.83
C LYS A 98 -16.66 16.08 -18.60
N PHE A 99 -17.10 16.14 -17.34
CA PHE A 99 -18.41 16.68 -16.98
C PHE A 99 -18.50 18.17 -17.31
N GLN A 100 -17.48 18.97 -17.03
CA GLN A 100 -17.49 20.39 -17.40
C GLN A 100 -17.68 20.66 -18.90
N LYS A 101 -17.29 19.71 -19.78
CA LYS A 101 -17.41 19.84 -21.23
C LYS A 101 -18.70 19.23 -21.80
N MET A 102 -19.57 18.66 -20.96
CA MET A 102 -20.83 18.08 -21.43
C MET A 102 -21.88 19.14 -21.74
N PRO A 103 -22.72 18.92 -22.76
CA PRO A 103 -23.79 19.85 -23.12
C PRO A 103 -24.87 19.93 -22.04
N LEU A 104 -25.53 21.09 -21.90
CA LEU A 104 -26.61 21.30 -20.94
C LEU A 104 -27.75 20.25 -21.04
N SER A 105 -28.02 19.73 -22.24
CA SER A 105 -29.01 18.66 -22.45
C SER A 105 -28.72 17.38 -21.66
N TYR A 106 -27.46 17.13 -21.29
CA TYR A 106 -27.08 16.02 -20.42
C TYR A 106 -27.54 16.27 -18.97
N TYR A 107 -27.38 17.50 -18.48
CA TYR A 107 -27.76 17.91 -17.12
C TYR A 107 -29.27 18.08 -16.95
N ASP A 108 -29.99 18.29 -18.05
CA ASP A 108 -31.45 18.34 -18.06
C ASP A 108 -32.09 16.95 -17.83
N LYS A 109 -31.36 15.87 -18.17
CA LYS A 109 -31.79 14.47 -17.99
C LYS A 109 -31.23 13.82 -16.72
N GLN A 110 -30.18 14.37 -16.13
CA GLN A 110 -29.45 13.78 -15.01
C GLN A 110 -29.22 14.82 -13.91
N GLN A 111 -29.71 14.55 -12.70
CA GLN A 111 -29.48 15.44 -11.56
C GLN A 111 -27.98 15.61 -11.29
N THR A 112 -27.53 16.85 -11.12
CA THR A 112 -26.14 17.20 -10.79
C THR A 112 -25.64 16.48 -9.53
N GLY A 113 -26.55 16.17 -8.59
CA GLY A 113 -26.23 15.37 -7.39
C GLY A 113 -25.81 13.93 -7.69
N THR A 114 -26.38 13.29 -8.72
CA THR A 114 -25.98 11.96 -9.17
C THR A 114 -24.59 11.98 -9.80
N VAL A 115 -24.28 13.02 -10.58
CA VAL A 115 -22.95 13.22 -11.18
C VAL A 115 -21.88 13.39 -10.10
N MET A 116 -22.16 14.17 -9.06
CA MET A 116 -21.24 14.31 -7.93
C MET A 116 -21.05 13.00 -7.16
N SER A 117 -22.12 12.22 -6.96
CA SER A 117 -22.03 10.90 -6.32
C SER A 117 -21.12 9.93 -7.11
N TYR A 118 -21.18 9.94 -8.43
CA TYR A 118 -20.27 9.11 -9.25
C TYR A 118 -18.79 9.51 -9.11
N ILE A 119 -18.50 10.79 -8.85
CA ILE A 119 -17.12 11.28 -8.71
C ILE A 119 -16.56 10.99 -7.30
N THR A 120 -17.41 11.03 -6.28
CA THR A 120 -16.98 10.85 -4.89
C THR A 120 -17.12 9.42 -4.42
N ASN A 121 -18.29 8.78 -4.61
CA ASN A 121 -18.57 7.46 -4.06
C ASN A 121 -18.02 6.34 -4.94
N ASP A 122 -18.28 6.34 -6.24
CA ASP A 122 -17.84 5.25 -7.12
C ASP A 122 -16.31 5.22 -7.29
N VAL A 123 -15.66 6.40 -7.40
CA VAL A 123 -14.19 6.47 -7.48
C VAL A 123 -13.54 6.02 -6.17
N SER A 124 -14.15 6.32 -5.02
CA SER A 124 -13.64 5.84 -3.73
C SER A 124 -13.90 4.34 -3.53
N ALA A 125 -15.04 3.81 -4.02
CA ALA A 125 -15.30 2.37 -4.00
C ALA A 125 -14.29 1.59 -4.85
N MET A 126 -13.78 2.18 -5.93
CA MET A 126 -12.69 1.60 -6.74
C MET A 126 -11.32 1.56 -6.01
N GLN A 127 -11.14 2.28 -4.90
CA GLN A 127 -9.93 2.19 -4.07
C GLN A 127 -9.89 0.91 -3.23
N SER A 128 -11.06 0.46 -2.79
CA SER A 128 -11.23 -0.59 -1.79
C SER A 128 -11.45 -1.98 -2.41
N ALA A 129 -11.65 -2.05 -3.73
CA ALA A 129 -11.91 -3.28 -4.50
C ALA A 129 -10.65 -3.75 -5.24
#